data_AF-A0A2U1KB70-F1
#
_entry.id   AF-A0A2U1KB70-F1
#
_cell.length_a   1.000
_cell.length_b   1.000
_cell.length_c   1.000
_cell.angle_alpha   90.00
_cell.angle_beta   90.00
_cell.angle_gamma   90.00
#
_symmetry.space_group_name_H-M   'P 1'
#
loop_
_entity.id
_entity.type
_entity.pdbx_description
1 polymer ?
#
loop_
_entity_poly.entity_id
_entity_poly.type
_entity_poly.pdbx_seq_one_letter_code
_entity_poly.pdbx_strand_id
1 'polypeptide(L)'
;MPYFPFSKNHAYIVDIDIMKFGSCCKRLRSERKSIDVFSAQLKKVMSDEETRIMFTKVCDLDELLTLIQSFVVDGRVLVPVDISSETLPSPESKASLHQLVLGAVLLASVCAAFDRIDFIFETSYTISRSTNSSALTFLHVFAYVCGEKLLAHGDYSLIMPVVKSLVTYCEKENLSPGFPQCAKCPFSDGAVSMEELSVLLLKQLSGCCNNVGMTAHKSATDPDDALCNLGDALSLLELLASKMSWGWVCENIINELFKLLDVCAVEAPLTAVLVLLGQISRLGIDANGFQDTEVENIRVKLSSFISQSTSNKTGLPVQFAAVNALLGTTSVSFQELCNLSPLVSTSTGTDCIQKWFSLLSDEQKLLLASLLSADVS
;
A
#
# COMPACT_ATOMS: atom_id res chain seq x y z
N MET A 1 15.14 -29.75 24.88
CA MET A 1 15.42 -30.85 23.93
C MET A 1 14.43 -31.97 24.20
N PRO A 2 13.87 -32.70 23.20
CA PRO A 2 14.45 -33.12 21.90
C PRO A 2 13.65 -32.61 20.67
N TYR A 3 14.30 -32.23 19.56
CA TYR A 3 14.63 -33.06 18.37
C TYR A 3 13.51 -33.98 17.87
N PHE A 4 12.89 -33.63 16.73
CA PHE A 4 12.64 -34.56 15.62
C PHE A 4 12.72 -33.80 14.27
N PRO A 5 13.14 -34.48 13.19
CA PRO A 5 13.80 -33.90 12.03
C PRO A 5 12.89 -33.86 10.80
N PHE A 6 13.07 -32.86 9.93
CA PHE A 6 12.73 -32.95 8.51
C PHE A 6 13.99 -32.59 7.75
N SER A 7 14.70 -33.62 7.30
CA SER A 7 14.57 -34.22 5.96
C SER A 7 15.30 -33.39 4.91
N LYS A 8 16.41 -33.97 4.44
CA LYS A 8 17.14 -33.55 3.25
C LYS A 8 16.21 -33.59 2.04
N ASN A 9 15.48 -32.51 1.79
CA ASN A 9 14.87 -32.31 0.48
C ASN A 9 15.97 -31.80 -0.44
N HIS A 10 16.31 -32.69 -1.35
CA HIS A 10 17.16 -32.42 -2.48
C HIS A 10 16.65 -31.16 -3.18
N ALA A 11 17.56 -30.26 -3.51
CA ALA A 11 17.31 -29.13 -4.36
C ALA A 11 16.81 -29.63 -5.73
N TYR A 12 15.50 -29.79 -5.86
CA TYR A 12 14.83 -29.71 -7.14
C TYR A 12 14.51 -28.24 -7.35
N ILE A 13 15.53 -27.49 -7.79
CA ILE A 13 15.26 -26.27 -8.54
C ILE A 13 14.70 -26.77 -9.86
N VAL A 14 13.39 -26.62 -10.01
CA VAL A 14 12.72 -26.69 -11.30
C VAL A 14 13.49 -25.76 -12.22
N ASP A 15 14.05 -26.32 -13.31
CA ASP A 15 14.42 -25.56 -14.49
C ASP A 15 13.16 -24.84 -14.98
N ILE A 16 12.86 -23.68 -14.37
CA ILE A 16 11.98 -22.70 -14.98
C ILE A 16 12.74 -22.25 -16.20
N ASP A 17 12.36 -22.86 -17.32
CA ASP A 17 12.73 -22.56 -18.69
C ASP A 17 13.13 -21.08 -18.83
N ILE A 18 14.44 -20.80 -18.72
CA ILE A 18 15.05 -19.46 -18.89
C ILE A 18 14.65 -18.88 -20.26
N MET A 19 14.18 -19.73 -21.19
CA MET A 19 13.59 -19.35 -22.47
C MET A 19 12.25 -18.62 -22.38
N LYS A 20 11.44 -18.75 -21.31
CA LYS A 20 10.10 -18.12 -21.23
C LYS A 20 10.13 -16.66 -20.78
N PHE A 21 11.05 -16.25 -19.91
CA PHE A 21 11.18 -14.83 -19.50
C PHE A 21 11.84 -13.97 -20.60
N GLY A 22 12.58 -14.64 -21.48
CA GLY A 22 13.27 -14.07 -22.63
C GLY A 22 12.38 -13.26 -23.60
N SER A 23 11.07 -13.45 -23.57
CA SER A 23 10.13 -12.77 -24.46
C SER A 23 9.40 -11.59 -23.84
N CYS A 24 9.46 -11.40 -22.51
CA CYS A 24 8.50 -10.58 -21.77
C CYS A 24 8.48 -9.11 -22.23
N CYS A 25 9.58 -8.35 -22.14
CA CYS A 25 9.54 -6.89 -22.39
C CYS A 25 10.77 -6.39 -23.18
N LYS A 26 10.59 -5.48 -24.15
CA LYS A 26 11.71 -4.91 -24.95
C LYS A 26 12.71 -4.12 -24.08
N ARG A 27 12.25 -3.48 -22.99
CA ARG A 27 13.08 -2.72 -22.06
C ARG A 27 13.94 -3.62 -21.16
N LEU A 28 13.39 -4.76 -20.73
CA LEU A 28 14.18 -5.78 -20.04
C LEU A 28 15.14 -6.52 -21.00
N ARG A 29 14.88 -6.56 -22.32
CA ARG A 29 15.82 -7.15 -23.29
C ARG A 29 17.13 -6.39 -23.38
N SER A 30 17.14 -5.05 -23.28
CA SER A 30 18.38 -4.27 -23.33
C SER A 30 19.25 -4.49 -22.08
N GLU A 31 18.61 -4.65 -20.92
CA GLU A 31 19.28 -4.86 -19.63
C GLU A 31 19.55 -6.33 -19.30
N ARG A 32 18.97 -7.27 -20.06
CA ARG A 32 18.98 -8.71 -19.76
C ARG A 32 20.36 -9.26 -19.48
N LYS A 33 21.33 -8.99 -20.37
CA LYS A 33 22.67 -9.55 -20.22
C LYS A 33 23.31 -9.12 -18.90
N SER A 34 23.10 -7.87 -18.50
CA SER A 34 23.59 -7.33 -17.24
C SER A 34 22.87 -7.98 -16.05
N ILE A 35 21.54 -8.10 -16.11
CA ILE A 35 20.74 -8.77 -15.08
C ILE A 35 21.17 -10.23 -14.91
N ASP A 36 21.33 -10.98 -16.01
CA ASP A 36 21.71 -12.39 -15.99
C ASP A 36 23.09 -12.59 -15.38
N VAL A 37 24.07 -11.79 -15.82
CA VAL A 37 25.44 -11.85 -15.29
C VAL A 37 25.44 -11.47 -13.81
N PHE A 38 24.78 -10.37 -13.44
CA PHE A 38 24.79 -9.88 -12.07
C PHE A 38 24.05 -10.82 -11.12
N SER A 39 22.87 -11.32 -11.50
CA SER A 39 22.10 -12.30 -10.72
C SER A 39 22.87 -13.61 -10.56
N ALA A 40 23.54 -14.11 -11.61
CA ALA A 40 24.37 -15.31 -11.50
C ALA A 40 25.58 -15.11 -10.55
N GLN A 41 26.21 -13.93 -10.59
CA GLN A 41 27.28 -13.61 -9.64
C GLN A 41 26.75 -13.53 -8.20
N LEU A 42 25.64 -12.84 -7.98
CA LEU A 42 25.02 -12.76 -6.65
C LEU A 42 24.61 -14.14 -6.15
N LYS A 43 24.05 -15.01 -6.99
CA LYS A 43 23.74 -16.39 -6.62
C LYS A 43 24.99 -17.14 -6.17
N LYS A 44 26.11 -16.98 -6.87
CA LYS A 44 27.40 -17.58 -6.49
C LYS A 44 27.89 -17.04 -5.14
N VAL A 45 27.85 -15.72 -4.95
CA VAL A 45 28.27 -15.04 -3.71
C VAL A 45 27.37 -15.46 -2.54
N MET A 46 26.06 -15.51 -2.72
CA MET A 46 25.10 -15.93 -1.69
C MET A 46 25.11 -17.43 -1.40
N SER A 47 25.71 -18.25 -2.27
CA SER A 47 25.89 -19.69 -2.03
C SER A 47 27.00 -19.97 -1.02
N ASP A 48 27.94 -19.03 -0.85
CA ASP A 48 29.02 -19.10 0.12
C ASP A 48 28.53 -18.84 1.56
N GLU A 49 28.85 -19.77 2.47
CA GLU A 49 28.38 -19.71 3.86
C GLU A 49 29.03 -18.57 4.66
N GLU A 50 30.34 -18.32 4.48
CA GLU A 50 31.03 -17.24 5.19
C GLU A 50 30.44 -15.88 4.82
N THR A 51 30.12 -15.71 3.54
CA THR A 51 29.43 -14.51 3.04
C THR A 51 28.04 -14.36 3.67
N ARG A 52 27.24 -15.43 3.78
CA ARG A 52 25.93 -15.36 4.45
C ARG A 52 26.05 -15.00 5.94
N ILE A 53 27.09 -15.50 6.60
CA ILE A 53 27.40 -15.14 7.99
C ILE A 53 27.76 -13.65 8.09
N MET A 54 28.51 -13.09 7.14
CA MET A 54 28.84 -11.67 7.11
C MET A 54 27.58 -10.80 6.96
N PHE A 55 26.68 -11.17 6.06
CA PHE A 55 25.41 -10.45 5.86
C PHE A 55 24.54 -10.41 7.12
N THR A 56 24.49 -11.51 7.87
CA THR A 56 23.66 -11.59 9.08
C THR A 56 24.31 -10.95 10.30
N LYS A 57 25.63 -11.11 10.49
CA LYS A 57 26.32 -10.69 11.72
C LYS A 57 27.00 -9.33 11.64
N VAL A 58 27.42 -8.92 10.45
CA VAL A 58 28.23 -7.70 10.25
C VAL A 58 27.39 -6.59 9.65
N CYS A 59 26.52 -6.93 8.70
CA CYS A 59 25.78 -5.92 7.94
C CYS A 59 24.40 -5.58 8.50
N ASP A 60 23.91 -6.33 9.51
CA ASP A 60 22.49 -6.37 9.89
C ASP A 60 21.57 -6.54 8.67
N LEU A 61 21.13 -7.78 8.43
CA LEU A 61 20.40 -8.09 7.21
C LEU A 61 19.14 -7.24 7.04
N ASP A 62 18.42 -6.92 8.12
CA ASP A 62 17.17 -6.15 8.03
C ASP A 62 17.45 -4.68 7.71
N GLU A 63 18.49 -4.09 8.29
CA GLU A 63 18.93 -2.73 7.98
C GLU A 63 19.40 -2.61 6.51
N LEU A 64 20.18 -3.60 6.06
CA LEU A 64 20.67 -3.64 4.68
C LEU A 64 19.52 -3.78 3.67
N LEU A 65 18.55 -4.67 3.93
CA LEU A 65 17.38 -4.82 3.06
C LEU A 65 16.56 -3.52 2.98
N THR A 66 16.37 -2.85 4.12
CA THR A 66 15.67 -1.56 4.21
C THR A 66 16.41 -0.45 3.43
N LEU A 67 17.74 -0.42 3.50
CA LEU A 67 18.55 0.52 2.75
C LEU A 67 18.44 0.30 1.24
N ILE A 68 18.53 -0.95 0.78
CA ILE A 68 18.39 -1.30 -0.64
C ILE A 68 16.97 -1.01 -1.12
N GLN A 69 15.95 -1.32 -0.33
CA GLN A 69 14.54 -1.02 -0.62
C GLN A 69 14.35 0.48 -0.82
N SER A 70 14.82 1.30 0.12
CA SER A 70 14.73 2.77 0.06
C SER A 70 15.43 3.30 -1.19
N PHE A 71 16.61 2.76 -1.53
CA PHE A 71 17.31 3.09 -2.76
C PHE A 71 16.48 2.79 -4.02
N VAL A 72 15.85 1.60 -4.10
CA VAL A 72 15.03 1.18 -5.25
C VAL A 72 13.74 1.99 -5.37
N VAL A 73 13.08 2.27 -4.24
CA VAL A 73 11.79 2.96 -4.18
C VAL A 73 11.96 4.47 -4.42
N ASP A 74 12.86 5.12 -3.68
CA ASP A 74 13.04 6.58 -3.71
C ASP A 74 13.97 7.04 -4.84
N GLY A 75 14.83 6.16 -5.33
CA GLY A 75 15.76 6.47 -6.41
C GLY A 75 16.88 7.43 -6.01
N ARG A 76 17.14 7.61 -4.71
CA ARG A 76 18.15 8.53 -4.18
C ARG A 76 19.45 7.82 -3.83
N VAL A 77 20.57 8.36 -4.31
CA VAL A 77 21.91 7.90 -3.93
C VAL A 77 22.42 8.81 -2.81
N LEU A 78 22.69 8.26 -1.64
CA LEU A 78 23.48 8.96 -0.62
C LEU A 78 24.94 8.96 -1.09
N VAL A 79 25.41 10.10 -1.58
CA VAL A 79 26.82 10.28 -1.92
C VAL A 79 27.57 10.60 -0.63
N PRO A 80 28.59 9.79 -0.24
CA PRO A 80 29.43 10.15 0.90
C PRO A 80 30.06 11.50 0.64
N VAL A 81 29.79 12.47 1.50
CA VAL A 81 30.48 13.76 1.47
C VAL A 81 31.86 13.52 2.07
N ASP A 82 32.91 13.64 1.26
CA ASP A 82 34.25 13.77 1.79
C ASP A 82 34.27 14.97 2.74
N ILE A 83 34.67 14.74 3.99
CA ILE A 83 34.58 15.67 5.13
C ILE A 83 35.52 16.89 4.97
N SER A 84 35.99 17.20 3.76
CA SER A 84 36.92 18.30 3.48
C SER A 84 36.26 19.56 2.90
N SER A 85 34.93 19.63 2.81
CA SER A 85 34.25 20.85 2.37
C SER A 85 32.98 21.12 3.18
N GLU A 86 33.13 21.85 4.27
CA GLU A 86 32.03 22.48 5.00
C GLU A 86 31.43 23.63 4.18
N THR A 87 30.80 23.38 3.04
CA THR A 87 29.76 24.29 2.51
C THR A 87 28.87 23.58 1.49
N LEU A 88 27.55 23.60 1.78
CA LEU A 88 26.38 23.24 0.95
C LEU A 88 25.76 21.84 1.19
N PRO A 89 24.42 21.73 1.25
CA PRO A 89 23.72 20.44 1.17
C PRO A 89 24.12 19.75 -0.12
N SER A 90 24.58 18.50 -0.03
CA SER A 90 24.91 17.69 -1.19
C SER A 90 23.69 17.62 -2.14
N PRO A 91 23.86 17.84 -3.46
CA PRO A 91 22.77 17.61 -4.39
C PRO A 91 22.49 16.11 -4.42
N GLU A 92 21.36 15.69 -3.85
CA GLU A 92 20.85 14.32 -3.99
C GLU A 92 20.74 13.98 -5.48
N SER A 93 21.71 13.23 -6.00
CA SER A 93 21.70 12.83 -7.40
C SER A 93 20.72 11.67 -7.58
N LYS A 94 19.80 11.80 -8.55
CA LYS A 94 18.86 10.74 -8.89
C LYS A 94 19.60 9.57 -9.54
N ALA A 95 19.41 8.37 -8.99
CA ALA A 95 19.98 7.15 -9.56
C ALA A 95 19.51 6.94 -10.99
N SER A 96 20.41 6.44 -11.84
CA SER A 96 20.04 6.01 -13.18
C SER A 96 19.14 4.77 -13.13
N LEU A 97 18.31 4.58 -14.16
CA LEU A 97 17.46 3.39 -14.26
C LEU A 97 18.27 2.08 -14.16
N HIS A 98 19.45 2.04 -14.79
CA HIS A 98 20.33 0.88 -14.74
C HIS A 98 20.75 0.55 -13.30
N GLN A 99 21.16 1.56 -12.52
CA GLN A 99 21.51 1.37 -11.11
C GLN A 99 20.32 0.89 -10.28
N LEU A 100 19.13 1.43 -10.51
CA LEU A 100 17.92 0.99 -9.80
C LEU A 100 17.50 -0.43 -10.15
N VAL A 101 17.64 -0.83 -11.43
CA VAL A 101 17.42 -2.20 -11.87
C VAL A 101 18.42 -3.14 -11.19
N LEU A 102 19.71 -2.78 -11.12
CA LEU A 102 20.70 -3.57 -10.38
C LEU A 102 20.40 -3.64 -8.88
N GLY A 103 19.92 -2.54 -8.28
CA GLY A 103 19.44 -2.53 -6.89
C GLY A 103 18.27 -3.48 -6.67
N ALA A 104 17.30 -3.51 -7.59
CA ALA A 104 16.18 -4.44 -7.54
C ALA A 104 16.64 -5.91 -7.69
N VAL A 105 17.61 -6.19 -8.58
CA VAL A 105 18.21 -7.52 -8.70
C VAL A 105 18.94 -7.91 -7.42
N LEU A 106 19.69 -6.98 -6.83
CA LEU A 106 20.38 -7.20 -5.56
C LEU A 106 19.40 -7.56 -4.45
N LEU A 107 18.36 -6.75 -4.27
CA LEU A 107 17.33 -6.97 -3.26
C LEU A 107 16.68 -8.36 -3.42
N ALA A 108 16.18 -8.65 -4.62
CA ALA A 108 15.53 -9.93 -4.90
C ALA A 108 16.46 -11.13 -4.71
N SER A 109 17.74 -11.00 -5.07
CA SER A 109 18.72 -12.09 -4.94
C SER A 109 19.06 -12.38 -3.49
N VAL A 110 19.25 -11.34 -2.68
CA VAL A 110 19.52 -11.47 -1.24
C VAL A 110 18.28 -12.06 -0.55
N CYS A 111 17.10 -11.50 -0.78
CA CYS A 111 15.84 -12.03 -0.24
C CYS A 111 15.62 -13.51 -0.60
N ALA A 112 15.84 -13.89 -1.88
CA ALA A 112 15.70 -15.27 -2.32
C ALA A 112 16.70 -16.23 -1.65
N ALA A 113 17.91 -15.76 -1.33
CA ALA A 113 18.95 -16.53 -0.67
C ALA A 113 18.69 -16.74 0.83
N PHE A 114 18.09 -15.76 1.50
CA PHE A 114 17.73 -15.81 2.93
C PHE A 114 16.28 -16.25 3.19
N ASP A 115 15.55 -16.64 2.14
CA ASP A 115 14.13 -17.01 2.19
C ASP A 115 13.20 -15.89 2.73
N ARG A 116 13.61 -14.64 2.50
CA ARG A 116 12.89 -13.42 2.88
C ARG A 116 11.98 -12.90 1.74
N ILE A 117 11.11 -13.77 1.25
CA ILE A 117 10.18 -13.44 0.16
C ILE A 117 9.06 -12.50 0.66
N ASP A 118 8.72 -12.58 1.94
CA ASP A 118 7.92 -11.62 2.71
C ASP A 118 8.29 -10.16 2.38
N PHE A 119 9.57 -9.85 2.47
CA PHE A 119 10.11 -8.51 2.22
C PHE A 119 9.91 -8.08 0.76
N ILE A 120 9.95 -9.03 -0.18
CA ILE A 120 9.69 -8.75 -1.61
C ILE A 120 8.20 -8.47 -1.84
N PHE A 121 7.28 -9.13 -1.12
CA PHE A 121 5.85 -8.82 -1.20
C PHE A 121 5.56 -7.40 -0.71
N GLU A 122 6.08 -7.01 0.45
CA GLU A 122 5.94 -5.66 1.01
C GLU A 122 6.56 -4.60 0.09
N THR A 123 7.75 -4.87 -0.43
CA THR A 123 8.39 -3.98 -1.41
C THR A 123 7.56 -3.86 -2.68
N SER A 124 6.96 -4.97 -3.16
CA SER A 124 6.12 -4.97 -4.35
C SER A 124 4.86 -4.13 -4.16
N TYR A 125 4.23 -4.20 -2.98
CA TYR A 125 3.13 -3.33 -2.59
C TYR A 125 3.56 -1.85 -2.61
N THR A 126 4.68 -1.53 -1.97
CA THR A 126 5.23 -0.16 -1.90
C THR A 126 5.53 0.42 -3.28
N ILE A 127 6.18 -0.36 -4.15
CA ILE A 127 6.47 0.03 -5.54
C ILE A 127 5.16 0.22 -6.33
N SER A 128 4.17 -0.65 -6.12
CA SER A 128 2.87 -0.54 -6.80
C SER A 128 2.16 0.76 -6.43
N ARG A 129 2.27 1.21 -5.17
CA ARG A 129 1.72 2.49 -4.72
C ARG A 129 2.45 3.71 -5.29
N SER A 130 3.73 3.56 -5.62
CA SER A 130 4.52 4.66 -6.16
C SER A 130 4.01 5.16 -7.53
N THR A 131 4.28 6.43 -7.83
CA THR A 131 4.08 7.03 -9.16
C THR A 131 5.30 6.83 -10.06
N ASN A 132 6.27 6.01 -9.64
CA ASN A 132 7.51 5.78 -10.37
C ASN A 132 7.21 5.07 -11.69
N SER A 133 7.56 5.69 -12.81
CA SER A 133 7.37 5.11 -14.15
C SER A 133 8.14 3.80 -14.36
N SER A 134 9.08 3.46 -13.48
CA SER A 134 9.85 2.22 -13.51
C SER A 134 9.28 1.12 -12.62
N ALA A 135 8.17 1.35 -11.92
CA ALA A 135 7.55 0.39 -11.01
C ALA A 135 7.33 -1.00 -11.64
N LEU A 136 6.75 -1.04 -12.85
CA LEU A 136 6.56 -2.30 -13.58
C LEU A 136 7.89 -3.00 -13.91
N THR A 137 8.97 -2.24 -14.14
CA THR A 137 10.29 -2.83 -14.40
C THR A 137 10.80 -3.55 -13.15
N PHE A 138 10.68 -2.94 -11.98
CA PHE A 138 11.14 -3.52 -10.73
C PHE A 138 10.33 -4.76 -10.35
N LEU A 139 9.00 -4.70 -10.48
CA LEU A 139 8.12 -5.86 -10.22
C LEU A 139 8.47 -7.05 -11.13
N HIS A 140 8.77 -6.79 -12.41
CA HIS A 140 9.22 -7.84 -13.32
C HIS A 140 10.62 -8.37 -12.98
N VAL A 141 11.53 -7.52 -12.50
CA VAL A 141 12.84 -7.98 -12.01
C VAL A 141 12.66 -8.90 -10.80
N PHE A 142 11.74 -8.59 -9.87
CA PHE A 142 11.45 -9.46 -8.74
C PHE A 142 10.87 -10.81 -9.19
N ALA A 143 9.89 -10.79 -10.09
CA ALA A 143 9.36 -12.03 -10.69
C ALA A 143 10.43 -12.84 -11.43
N TYR A 144 11.39 -12.17 -12.07
CA TYR A 144 12.50 -12.83 -12.76
C TYR A 144 13.43 -13.56 -11.79
N VAL A 145 13.89 -12.85 -10.76
CA VAL A 145 14.92 -13.34 -9.85
C VAL A 145 14.35 -14.34 -8.84
N CYS A 146 13.16 -14.08 -8.30
CA CYS A 146 12.53 -14.93 -7.30
C CYS A 146 11.73 -16.09 -7.92
N GLY A 147 11.28 -15.96 -9.17
CA GLY A 147 10.55 -17.01 -9.90
C GLY A 147 9.29 -17.48 -9.17
N GLU A 148 9.09 -18.80 -9.13
CA GLU A 148 7.95 -19.42 -8.45
C GLU A 148 7.86 -19.10 -6.96
N LYS A 149 8.98 -18.81 -6.27
CA LYS A 149 8.91 -18.43 -4.84
C LYS A 149 8.04 -17.19 -4.60
N LEU A 150 8.05 -16.24 -5.54
CA LEU A 150 7.22 -15.04 -5.47
C LEU A 150 5.82 -15.25 -6.07
N LEU A 151 5.73 -16.05 -7.12
CA LEU A 151 4.50 -16.21 -7.91
C LEU A 151 3.57 -17.32 -7.40
N ALA A 152 4.09 -18.25 -6.60
CA ALA A 152 3.32 -19.27 -5.93
C ALA A 152 2.39 -18.63 -4.88
N HIS A 153 1.21 -19.21 -4.73
CA HIS A 153 0.27 -18.82 -3.68
C HIS A 153 0.83 -19.31 -2.33
N GLY A 154 1.52 -18.42 -1.61
CA GLY A 154 1.93 -18.62 -0.22
C GLY A 154 0.92 -18.00 0.76
N ASP A 155 1.27 -18.00 2.05
CA ASP A 155 0.47 -17.50 3.18
C ASP A 155 0.05 -16.00 3.08
N TYR A 156 0.55 -15.27 2.08
CA TYR A 156 0.19 -13.88 1.75
C TYR A 156 -1.08 -13.80 0.91
N SER A 157 -2.21 -14.09 1.55
CA SER A 157 -3.48 -14.44 0.90
C SER A 157 -4.08 -13.39 -0.06
N LEU A 158 -3.70 -12.11 0.05
CA LEU A 158 -4.37 -11.01 -0.69
C LEU A 158 -3.42 -10.11 -1.50
N ILE A 159 -2.21 -9.85 -0.97
CA ILE A 159 -1.27 -8.90 -1.60
C ILE A 159 -0.88 -9.36 -3.00
N MET A 160 -0.48 -10.62 -3.17
CA MET A 160 0.02 -11.11 -4.45
C MET A 160 -1.07 -11.21 -5.54
N PRO A 161 -2.29 -11.70 -5.27
CA PRO A 161 -3.40 -11.57 -6.22
C PRO A 161 -3.67 -10.12 -6.67
N VAL A 162 -3.61 -9.16 -5.74
CA VAL A 162 -3.78 -7.74 -6.05
C VAL A 162 -2.63 -7.22 -6.91
N VAL A 163 -1.38 -7.48 -6.54
CA VAL A 163 -0.20 -7.08 -7.32
C VAL A 163 -0.21 -7.70 -8.72
N LYS A 164 -0.55 -8.99 -8.85
CA LYS A 164 -0.66 -9.69 -10.15
C LYS A 164 -1.65 -9.02 -11.08
N SER A 165 -2.84 -8.72 -10.56
CA SER A 165 -3.92 -8.10 -11.33
C SER A 165 -3.59 -6.64 -11.66
N LEU A 166 -3.01 -5.88 -10.72
CA LEU A 166 -2.56 -4.51 -10.95
C LEU A 166 -1.47 -4.43 -12.02
N VAL A 167 -0.47 -5.31 -11.98
CA VAL A 167 0.58 -5.37 -13.01
C VAL A 167 -0.04 -5.65 -14.37
N THR A 168 -0.90 -6.67 -14.45
CA THR A 168 -1.57 -7.06 -15.70
C THR A 168 -2.44 -5.92 -16.25
N TYR A 169 -3.18 -5.23 -15.39
CA TYR A 169 -3.97 -4.06 -15.74
C TYR A 169 -3.10 -2.90 -16.24
N CYS A 170 -2.04 -2.55 -15.50
CA CYS A 170 -1.14 -1.46 -15.86
C CYS A 170 -0.42 -1.69 -17.20
N GLU A 171 -0.07 -2.95 -17.51
CA GLU A 171 0.48 -3.31 -18.82
C GLU A 171 -0.53 -3.12 -19.95
N LYS A 172 -1.78 -3.55 -19.74
CA LYS A 172 -2.84 -3.48 -20.74
C LYS A 172 -3.24 -2.03 -21.05
N GLU A 173 -3.41 -1.23 -20.01
CA GLU A 173 -3.79 0.19 -20.10
C GLU A 173 -2.60 1.12 -20.38
N ASN A 174 -1.38 0.57 -20.51
CA ASN A 174 -0.14 1.32 -20.75
C ASN A 174 0.12 2.45 -19.74
N LEU A 175 -0.22 2.22 -18.46
CA LEU A 175 -0.10 3.23 -17.39
C LEU A 175 1.36 3.53 -16.99
N SER A 176 2.32 2.77 -17.51
CA SER A 176 3.76 3.00 -17.35
C SER A 176 4.37 3.33 -18.72
N PRO A 177 4.47 4.63 -19.08
CA PRO A 177 5.04 5.04 -20.36
C PRO A 177 6.47 4.53 -20.52
N GLY A 178 6.69 3.71 -21.56
CA GLY A 178 7.98 3.09 -21.82
C GLY A 178 8.16 1.69 -21.24
N PHE A 179 7.17 1.12 -20.56
CA PHE A 179 7.11 -0.33 -20.32
C PHE A 179 6.18 -0.99 -21.35
N PRO A 180 6.70 -1.72 -22.35
CA PRO A 180 5.86 -2.39 -23.33
C PRO A 180 5.12 -3.58 -22.69
N GLN A 181 3.89 -3.80 -23.13
CA GLN A 181 3.08 -4.97 -22.75
C GLN A 181 3.86 -6.28 -22.94
N CYS A 182 3.73 -7.17 -21.97
CA CYS A 182 4.40 -8.45 -22.02
C CYS A 182 3.70 -9.44 -22.94
N ALA A 183 4.47 -10.15 -23.78
CA ALA A 183 3.90 -11.20 -24.63
C ALA A 183 3.38 -12.41 -23.82
N LYS A 184 4.04 -12.71 -22.70
CA LYS A 184 3.66 -13.72 -21.71
C LYS A 184 4.06 -13.21 -20.32
N CYS A 185 3.19 -12.43 -19.69
CA CYS A 185 3.48 -11.82 -18.39
C CYS A 185 3.50 -12.88 -17.28
N PRO A 186 4.55 -12.95 -16.42
CA PRO A 186 4.57 -13.87 -15.28
C PRO A 186 3.45 -13.61 -14.26
N PHE A 187 2.93 -12.37 -14.23
CA PHE A 187 1.82 -11.98 -13.34
C PHE A 187 0.44 -12.33 -13.90
N SER A 188 0.33 -12.72 -15.18
CA SER A 188 -0.97 -13.02 -15.79
C SER A 188 -1.61 -14.29 -15.23
N ASP A 189 -0.82 -15.22 -14.70
CA ASP A 189 -1.34 -16.45 -14.10
C ASP A 189 -1.87 -16.19 -12.68
N GLY A 190 -3.18 -16.38 -12.52
CA GLY A 190 -3.92 -16.06 -11.29
C GLY A 190 -4.30 -14.58 -11.14
N ALA A 191 -4.05 -13.73 -12.13
CA ALA A 191 -4.62 -12.38 -12.16
C ALA A 191 -6.13 -12.44 -12.43
N VAL A 192 -6.90 -11.57 -11.77
CA VAL A 192 -8.34 -11.42 -11.95
C VAL A 192 -8.66 -9.99 -12.41
N SER A 193 -9.93 -9.72 -12.75
CA SER A 193 -10.35 -8.36 -13.12
C SER A 193 -10.31 -7.40 -11.92
N MET A 194 -10.27 -6.09 -12.22
CA MET A 194 -10.25 -5.06 -11.17
C MET A 194 -11.58 -5.03 -10.39
N GLU A 195 -12.68 -5.35 -11.07
CA GLU A 195 -14.02 -5.50 -10.50
C GLU A 195 -14.10 -6.72 -9.57
N GLU A 196 -13.52 -7.86 -9.96
CA GLU A 196 -13.46 -9.03 -9.08
C GLU A 196 -12.60 -8.75 -7.84
N LEU A 197 -11.49 -8.01 -7.99
CA LEU A 197 -10.67 -7.59 -6.85
C LEU A 197 -11.40 -6.68 -5.89
N SER A 198 -12.10 -5.65 -6.39
CA SER A 198 -12.83 -4.73 -5.49
C SER A 198 -13.89 -5.48 -4.70
N VAL A 199 -14.66 -6.35 -5.36
CA VAL A 199 -15.67 -7.18 -4.70
C VAL A 199 -15.05 -8.09 -3.64
N LEU A 200 -13.90 -8.71 -3.92
CA LEU A 200 -13.20 -9.56 -2.95
C LEU A 200 -12.75 -8.77 -1.72
N LEU A 201 -12.10 -7.63 -1.91
CA LEU A 201 -11.61 -6.78 -0.83
C LEU A 201 -12.76 -6.18 0.00
N LEU A 202 -13.82 -5.70 -0.67
CA LEU A 202 -15.02 -5.16 0.00
C LEU A 202 -15.78 -6.23 0.79
N LYS A 203 -15.84 -7.47 0.28
CA LYS A 203 -16.44 -8.60 1.00
C LYS A 203 -15.66 -8.91 2.28
N GLN A 204 -14.33 -8.81 2.25
CA GLN A 204 -13.50 -8.99 3.43
C GLN A 204 -13.76 -7.90 4.47
N LEU A 205 -13.84 -6.64 4.05
CA LEU A 205 -14.23 -5.52 4.93
C LEU A 205 -15.62 -5.72 5.54
N SER A 206 -16.59 -6.17 4.73
CA SER A 206 -17.94 -6.49 5.20
C SER A 206 -17.95 -7.60 6.25
N GLY A 207 -17.10 -8.63 6.08
CA GLY A 207 -16.91 -9.69 7.07
C GLY A 207 -16.51 -9.15 8.44
N CYS A 208 -15.60 -8.17 8.48
CA CYS A 208 -15.18 -7.52 9.73
C CYS A 208 -16.31 -6.73 10.40
N CYS A 209 -17.20 -6.10 9.62
CA CYS A 209 -18.35 -5.34 10.13
C CYS A 209 -19.47 -6.21 10.71
N ASN A 210 -19.59 -7.46 10.25
CA ASN A 210 -20.67 -8.37 10.62
C ASN A 210 -20.33 -9.32 11.77
N ASN A 211 -19.22 -9.12 12.49
CA ASN A 211 -18.84 -9.95 13.64
C ASN A 211 -19.70 -9.69 14.89
N VAL A 212 -21.01 -9.89 14.73
CA VAL A 212 -21.90 -10.44 15.74
C VAL A 212 -22.23 -11.87 15.29
N GLY A 213 -21.36 -12.82 15.67
CA GLY A 213 -21.62 -14.25 15.64
C GLY A 213 -21.67 -14.93 14.26
N MET A 214 -20.53 -15.45 13.79
CA MET A 214 -20.55 -16.70 13.02
C MET A 214 -20.43 -17.88 13.98
N THR A 215 -21.49 -18.68 13.99
CA THR A 215 -21.68 -19.93 14.70
C THR A 215 -20.57 -20.95 14.45
N ALA A 216 -20.04 -21.49 15.55
CA ALA A 216 -19.76 -22.91 15.75
C ALA A 216 -19.13 -23.72 14.60
N HIS A 217 -18.05 -23.23 13.99
CA HIS A 217 -16.96 -24.10 13.57
C HIS A 217 -15.65 -23.49 14.08
N LYS A 218 -14.97 -24.24 14.96
CA LYS A 218 -13.69 -23.87 15.55
C LYS A 218 -12.65 -23.62 14.46
N SER A 219 -12.46 -22.38 14.05
CA SER A 219 -11.12 -21.82 13.90
C SER A 219 -11.08 -20.62 14.84
N ALA A 220 -10.32 -20.74 15.93
CA ALA A 220 -9.99 -19.60 16.76
C ALA A 220 -9.08 -18.70 15.92
N THR A 221 -9.69 -17.81 15.12
CA THR A 221 -8.94 -16.74 14.48
C THR A 221 -8.59 -15.76 15.58
N ASP A 222 -7.30 -15.54 15.79
CA ASP A 222 -6.79 -14.60 16.79
C ASP A 222 -7.42 -13.20 16.51
N PRO A 223 -7.94 -12.47 17.51
CA PRO A 223 -8.35 -11.08 17.32
C PRO A 223 -7.28 -10.21 16.64
N ASP A 224 -6.00 -10.52 16.83
CA ASP A 224 -4.90 -9.86 16.10
C ASP A 224 -4.91 -10.21 14.60
N ASP A 225 -5.12 -11.48 14.24
CA ASP A 225 -5.25 -11.92 12.84
C ASP A 225 -6.44 -11.25 12.12
N ALA A 226 -7.55 -11.02 12.84
CA ALA A 226 -8.74 -10.37 12.27
C ALA A 226 -8.51 -8.87 11.98
N LEU A 227 -7.72 -8.18 12.81
CA LEU A 227 -7.35 -6.78 12.61
C LEU A 227 -6.28 -6.63 11.52
N CYS A 228 -5.32 -7.56 11.42
CA CYS A 228 -4.37 -7.61 10.31
C CYS A 228 -5.10 -7.75 8.95
N ASN A 229 -6.10 -8.64 8.89
CA ASN A 229 -6.94 -8.81 7.69
C ASN A 229 -7.76 -7.55 7.32
N LEU A 230 -8.13 -6.72 8.30
CA LEU A 230 -8.82 -5.45 8.05
C LEU A 230 -7.85 -4.41 7.47
N GLY A 231 -6.68 -4.24 8.08
CA GLY A 231 -5.65 -3.31 7.63
C GLY A 231 -5.17 -3.61 6.20
N ASP A 232 -4.93 -4.88 5.90
CA ASP A 232 -4.53 -5.33 4.56
C ASP A 232 -5.60 -5.03 3.52
N ALA A 233 -6.87 -5.37 3.81
CA ALA A 233 -7.97 -5.13 2.88
C ALA A 233 -8.15 -3.63 2.57
N LEU A 234 -8.04 -2.76 3.59
CA LEU A 234 -8.13 -1.30 3.41
C LEU A 234 -6.97 -0.77 2.57
N SER A 235 -5.75 -1.18 2.90
CA SER A 235 -4.53 -0.74 2.21
C SER A 235 -4.54 -1.16 0.74
N LEU A 236 -4.98 -2.38 0.46
CA LEU A 236 -5.12 -2.90 -0.91
C LEU A 236 -6.25 -2.21 -1.68
N LEU A 237 -7.35 -1.85 -1.01
CA LEU A 237 -8.46 -1.12 -1.62
C LEU A 237 -8.09 0.33 -1.93
N GLU A 238 -7.32 0.99 -1.06
CA GLU A 238 -6.72 2.30 -1.32
C GLU A 238 -5.74 2.24 -2.50
N LEU A 239 -4.85 1.24 -2.52
CA LEU A 239 -3.93 1.01 -3.65
C LEU A 239 -4.71 0.81 -4.95
N LEU A 240 -5.76 -0.02 -4.94
CA LEU A 240 -6.63 -0.23 -6.08
C LEU A 240 -7.25 1.08 -6.55
N ALA A 241 -7.87 1.83 -5.64
CA ALA A 241 -8.48 3.12 -5.95
C ALA A 241 -7.48 4.12 -6.57
N SER A 242 -6.23 4.13 -6.09
CA SER A 242 -5.18 5.03 -6.60
C SER A 242 -4.76 4.77 -8.06
N LYS A 243 -5.10 3.60 -8.62
CA LYS A 243 -4.77 3.21 -10.01
C LYS A 243 -5.96 3.29 -10.96
N MET A 244 -7.16 3.45 -10.43
CA MET A 244 -8.39 3.47 -11.21
C MET A 244 -8.84 4.91 -11.46
N SER A 245 -9.67 5.10 -12.49
CA SER A 245 -10.28 6.41 -12.74
C SER A 245 -11.27 6.74 -11.62
N TRP A 246 -11.45 8.04 -11.34
CA TRP A 246 -12.37 8.49 -10.29
C TRP A 246 -13.80 7.94 -10.48
N GLY A 247 -14.31 7.96 -11.71
CA GLY A 247 -15.63 7.39 -12.01
C GLY A 247 -15.74 5.90 -11.66
N TRP A 248 -14.72 5.11 -11.98
CA TRP A 248 -14.70 3.69 -11.61
C TRP A 248 -14.68 3.48 -10.10
N VAL A 249 -13.90 4.30 -9.37
CA VAL A 249 -13.82 4.25 -7.89
C VAL A 249 -15.17 4.58 -7.26
N CYS A 250 -15.88 5.57 -7.79
CA CYS A 250 -17.23 5.93 -7.31
C CYS A 250 -18.20 4.76 -7.47
N GLU A 251 -18.23 4.16 -8.67
CA GLU A 251 -19.13 3.06 -9.01
C GLU A 251 -18.85 1.78 -8.19
N ASN A 252 -17.58 1.40 -8.05
CA ASN A 252 -17.18 0.07 -7.57
C ASN A 252 -16.71 0.04 -6.11
N ILE A 253 -16.34 1.18 -5.51
CA ILE A 253 -15.81 1.23 -4.15
C ILE A 253 -16.70 2.09 -3.25
N ILE A 254 -16.91 3.36 -3.59
CA ILE A 254 -17.56 4.33 -2.69
C ILE A 254 -18.98 3.92 -2.33
N ASN A 255 -19.76 3.46 -3.31
CA ASN A 255 -21.13 2.99 -3.09
C ASN A 255 -21.21 1.84 -2.06
N GLU A 256 -20.25 0.93 -2.09
CA GLU A 256 -20.19 -0.18 -1.14
C GLU A 256 -19.69 0.28 0.23
N LEU A 257 -18.72 1.21 0.30
CA LEU A 257 -18.30 1.81 1.56
C LEU A 257 -19.45 2.57 2.25
N PHE A 258 -20.31 3.26 1.50
CA PHE A 258 -21.51 3.89 2.06
C PHE A 258 -22.49 2.88 2.65
N LYS A 259 -22.70 1.74 1.99
CA LYS A 259 -23.52 0.66 2.56
C LYS A 259 -22.89 0.13 3.84
N LEU A 260 -21.57 -0.03 3.88
CA LEU A 260 -20.86 -0.45 5.10
C LEU A 260 -21.04 0.55 6.25
N LEU A 261 -20.99 1.86 5.99
CA LEU A 261 -21.27 2.87 7.03
C LEU A 261 -22.66 2.70 7.66
N ASP A 262 -23.66 2.29 6.87
CA ASP A 262 -25.04 2.16 7.34
C ASP A 262 -25.28 0.87 8.14
N VAL A 263 -24.52 -0.21 7.88
CA VAL A 263 -24.74 -1.54 8.49
C VAL A 263 -23.70 -1.95 9.54
N CYS A 264 -22.52 -1.31 9.55
CA CYS A 264 -21.43 -1.71 10.43
C CYS A 264 -21.67 -1.26 11.87
N ALA A 265 -21.85 -2.21 12.79
CA ALA A 265 -22.06 -1.93 14.21
C ALA A 265 -20.76 -1.92 15.04
N VAL A 266 -19.66 -2.43 14.49
CA VAL A 266 -18.38 -2.55 15.19
C VAL A 266 -17.54 -1.30 14.97
N GLU A 267 -17.12 -0.64 16.06
CA GLU A 267 -16.45 0.66 15.99
C GLU A 267 -15.11 0.64 15.25
N ALA A 268 -14.29 -0.40 15.42
CA ALA A 268 -12.97 -0.47 14.79
C ALA A 268 -13.03 -0.55 13.25
N PRO A 269 -13.75 -1.51 12.62
CA PRO A 269 -13.98 -1.51 11.17
C PRO A 269 -14.69 -0.24 10.67
N LEU A 270 -15.67 0.28 11.42
CA LEU A 270 -16.38 1.50 11.05
C LEU A 270 -15.44 2.72 11.01
N THR A 271 -14.58 2.88 12.02
CA THR A 271 -13.55 3.91 12.08
C THR A 271 -12.63 3.80 10.86
N ALA A 272 -12.21 2.59 10.51
CA ALA A 272 -11.29 2.35 9.41
C ALA A 272 -11.92 2.62 8.03
N VAL A 273 -13.20 2.29 7.84
CA VAL A 273 -13.98 2.66 6.64
C VAL A 273 -14.09 4.17 6.49
N LEU A 274 -14.32 4.90 7.60
CA LEU A 274 -14.37 6.38 7.57
C LEU A 274 -13.02 6.98 7.18
N VAL A 275 -11.91 6.44 7.72
CA VAL A 275 -10.55 6.86 7.32
C VAL A 275 -10.31 6.63 5.84
N LEU A 276 -10.67 5.44 5.32
CA LEU A 276 -10.54 5.12 3.90
C LEU A 276 -11.38 6.02 3.01
N LEU A 277 -12.62 6.35 3.41
CA LEU A 277 -13.44 7.32 2.67
C LEU A 277 -12.78 8.69 2.62
N GLY A 278 -12.16 9.14 3.71
CA GLY A 278 -11.35 10.37 3.72
C GLY A 278 -10.15 10.31 2.77
N GLN A 279 -9.43 9.18 2.74
CA GLN A 279 -8.33 8.94 1.79
C GLN A 279 -8.79 8.97 0.34
N ILE A 280 -9.85 8.24 0.01
CA ILE A 280 -10.40 8.15 -1.34
C ILE A 280 -10.96 9.51 -1.79
N SER A 281 -11.56 10.29 -0.88
CA SER A 281 -12.05 11.63 -1.21
C SER A 281 -10.93 12.56 -1.69
N ARG A 282 -9.74 12.44 -1.11
CA ARG A 282 -8.57 13.21 -1.57
C ARG A 282 -8.16 12.83 -2.99
N LEU A 283 -8.24 11.55 -3.35
CA LEU A 283 -8.00 11.11 -4.74
C LEU A 283 -9.01 11.76 -5.71
N GLY A 284 -10.28 11.86 -5.31
CA GLY A 284 -11.30 12.55 -6.11
C GLY A 284 -11.04 14.04 -6.26
N ILE A 285 -10.58 14.69 -5.19
CA ILE A 285 -10.20 16.12 -5.20
C ILE A 285 -8.96 16.36 -6.07
N ASP A 286 -7.96 15.50 -5.99
CA ASP A 286 -6.75 15.58 -6.82
C ASP A 286 -7.09 15.40 -8.30
N ALA A 287 -8.07 14.56 -8.62
CA ALA A 287 -8.51 14.30 -9.99
C ALA A 287 -9.42 15.41 -10.56
N ASN A 288 -10.42 15.85 -9.80
CA ASN A 288 -11.54 16.66 -10.32
C ASN A 288 -11.82 17.95 -9.52
N GLY A 289 -11.11 18.17 -8.40
CA GLY A 289 -11.26 19.33 -7.54
C GLY A 289 -12.38 19.21 -6.49
N PHE A 290 -12.43 20.18 -5.58
CA PHE A 290 -13.38 20.18 -4.46
C PHE A 290 -14.86 20.23 -4.88
N GLN A 291 -15.17 20.77 -6.07
CA GLN A 291 -16.56 20.96 -6.54
C GLN A 291 -17.10 19.75 -7.31
N ASP A 292 -16.34 18.65 -7.38
CA ASP A 292 -16.80 17.40 -7.99
C ASP A 292 -18.07 16.88 -7.29
N THR A 293 -19.01 16.36 -8.08
CA THR A 293 -20.31 15.90 -7.59
C THR A 293 -20.19 14.70 -6.65
N GLU A 294 -19.29 13.78 -6.93
CA GLU A 294 -19.10 12.60 -6.08
C GLU A 294 -18.34 12.95 -4.81
N VAL A 295 -17.39 13.88 -4.87
CA VAL A 295 -16.76 14.45 -3.66
C VAL A 295 -17.81 15.16 -2.78
N GLU A 296 -18.75 15.92 -3.38
CA GLU A 296 -19.87 16.51 -2.65
C GLU A 296 -20.79 15.45 -2.03
N ASN A 297 -21.09 14.36 -2.75
CA ASN A 297 -21.87 13.25 -2.21
C ASN A 297 -21.22 12.65 -0.95
N ILE A 298 -19.89 12.48 -0.95
CA ILE A 298 -19.15 12.04 0.24
C ILE A 298 -19.27 13.05 1.38
N ARG A 299 -19.11 14.36 1.10
CA ARG A 299 -19.31 15.43 2.09
C ARG A 299 -20.68 15.36 2.74
N VAL A 300 -21.73 15.22 1.94
CA VAL A 300 -23.11 15.14 2.41
C VAL A 300 -23.30 13.89 3.28
N LYS A 301 -22.82 12.72 2.83
CA LYS A 301 -22.93 11.46 3.59
C LYS A 301 -22.19 11.53 4.92
N LEU A 302 -20.96 12.05 4.96
CA LEU A 302 -20.17 12.24 6.17
C LEU A 302 -20.82 13.25 7.12
N SER A 303 -21.34 14.37 6.62
CA SER A 303 -22.04 15.38 7.44
C SER A 303 -23.31 14.81 8.09
N SER A 304 -24.06 14.00 7.34
CA SER A 304 -25.23 13.28 7.86
C SER A 304 -24.83 12.28 8.94
N PHE A 305 -23.76 11.51 8.70
CA PHE A 305 -23.23 10.54 9.67
C PHE A 305 -22.80 11.22 10.97
N ILE A 306 -22.03 12.31 10.90
CA ILE A 306 -21.58 13.06 12.09
C ILE A 306 -22.79 13.58 12.88
N SER A 307 -23.77 14.17 12.19
CA SER A 307 -24.98 14.68 12.82
C SER A 307 -25.74 13.60 13.59
N GLN A 308 -25.83 12.39 13.06
CA GLN A 308 -26.45 11.23 13.73
C GLN A 308 -25.57 10.65 14.86
N SER A 309 -24.25 10.64 14.68
CA SER A 309 -23.32 10.08 15.66
C SER A 309 -23.33 10.86 16.98
N THR A 310 -23.52 12.19 16.91
CA THR A 310 -23.64 13.05 18.10
C THR A 310 -24.90 12.77 18.93
N SER A 311 -25.96 12.23 18.32
CA SER A 311 -27.16 11.79 19.05
C SER A 311 -27.07 10.35 19.55
N ASN A 312 -26.29 9.49 18.89
CA ASN A 312 -26.36 8.03 19.05
C ASN A 312 -25.34 7.43 20.04
N LYS A 313 -24.67 8.24 20.88
CA LYS A 313 -23.60 7.79 21.80
C LYS A 313 -22.50 6.97 21.08
N THR A 314 -22.24 7.24 19.80
CA THR A 314 -21.16 6.60 19.05
C THR A 314 -19.82 6.95 19.71
N GLY A 315 -18.89 6.00 19.79
CA GLY A 315 -17.58 6.21 20.37
C GLY A 315 -16.84 7.39 19.75
N LEU A 316 -16.07 8.10 20.59
CA LEU A 316 -15.29 9.25 20.18
C LEU A 316 -14.37 8.94 18.97
N PRO A 317 -13.64 7.80 18.92
CA PRO A 317 -12.77 7.48 17.77
C PRO A 317 -13.49 7.48 16.42
N VAL A 318 -14.71 6.94 16.37
CA VAL A 318 -15.54 6.91 15.16
C VAL A 318 -15.94 8.33 14.74
N GLN A 319 -16.37 9.16 15.71
CA GLN A 319 -16.71 10.56 15.43
C GLN A 319 -15.50 11.34 14.90
N PHE A 320 -14.34 11.14 15.51
CA PHE A 320 -13.08 11.74 15.09
C PHE A 320 -12.69 11.34 13.67
N ALA A 321 -12.76 10.05 13.33
CA ALA A 321 -12.48 9.58 11.98
C ALA A 321 -13.44 10.19 10.95
N ALA A 322 -14.74 10.28 11.26
CA ALA A 322 -15.73 10.91 10.39
C ALA A 322 -15.44 12.41 10.17
N VAL A 323 -15.10 13.13 11.23
CA VAL A 323 -14.75 14.57 11.17
C VAL A 323 -13.46 14.78 10.40
N ASN A 324 -12.43 13.96 10.62
CA ASN A 324 -11.17 14.06 9.89
C ASN A 324 -11.36 13.76 8.39
N ALA A 325 -12.18 12.75 8.08
CA ALA A 325 -12.56 12.44 6.71
C ALA A 325 -13.29 13.63 6.06
N LEU A 326 -14.27 14.23 6.76
CA LEU A 326 -15.00 15.38 6.27
C LEU A 326 -14.08 16.59 6.08
N LEU A 327 -13.19 16.88 7.04
CA LEU A 327 -12.23 17.97 6.95
C LEU A 327 -11.35 17.83 5.70
N GLY A 328 -10.86 16.62 5.42
CA GLY A 328 -10.06 16.32 4.24
C GLY A 328 -10.78 16.54 2.90
N THR A 329 -12.11 16.73 2.92
CA THR A 329 -12.90 17.07 1.74
C THR A 329 -13.21 18.56 1.59
N THR A 330 -12.71 19.40 2.51
CA THR A 330 -12.90 20.86 2.51
C THR A 330 -11.60 21.56 2.15
N SER A 331 -11.71 22.77 1.59
CA SER A 331 -10.55 23.60 1.24
C SER A 331 -10.00 24.41 2.41
N VAL A 332 -10.52 24.19 3.63
CA VAL A 332 -10.27 25.01 4.82
C VAL A 332 -9.59 24.14 5.87
N SER A 333 -8.53 24.64 6.49
CA SER A 333 -7.85 23.95 7.57
C SER A 333 -8.69 23.91 8.85
N PHE A 334 -8.41 22.96 9.73
CA PHE A 334 -9.09 22.91 11.03
C PHE A 334 -8.87 24.18 11.86
N GLN A 335 -7.66 24.75 11.80
CA GLN A 335 -7.33 25.97 12.54
C GLN A 335 -8.12 27.18 12.03
N GLU A 336 -8.29 27.30 10.72
CA GLU A 336 -9.17 28.30 10.13
C GLU A 336 -10.62 28.09 10.60
N LEU A 337 -11.11 26.85 10.64
CA LEU A 337 -12.46 26.54 11.13
C LEU A 337 -12.70 26.93 12.59
N CYS A 338 -11.72 26.74 13.47
CA CYS A 338 -11.80 27.15 14.87
C CYS A 338 -11.79 28.68 15.06
N ASN A 339 -11.14 29.40 14.14
CA ASN A 339 -11.03 30.86 14.18
C ASN A 339 -12.18 31.57 13.45
N LEU A 340 -12.92 30.86 12.60
CA LEU A 340 -14.10 31.39 11.92
C LEU A 340 -15.20 31.66 12.95
N SER A 341 -15.70 32.90 12.97
CA SER A 341 -16.90 33.24 13.73
C SER A 341 -18.11 32.47 13.17
N PRO A 342 -19.10 32.06 13.99
CA PRO A 342 -20.26 31.23 13.58
C PRO A 342 -21.17 31.82 12.49
N LEU A 343 -20.83 32.99 11.95
CA LEU A 343 -21.65 33.81 11.07
C LEU A 343 -21.15 33.85 9.60
N VAL A 344 -20.04 33.18 9.28
CA VAL A 344 -19.53 33.08 7.90
C VAL A 344 -19.70 31.65 7.41
N SER A 345 -20.94 31.31 7.04
CA SER A 345 -21.32 30.02 6.47
C SER A 345 -20.72 29.87 5.07
N THR A 346 -19.72 29.00 4.93
CA THR A 346 -19.00 28.76 3.66
C THR A 346 -19.33 27.42 3.01
N SER A 347 -19.82 26.41 3.76
CA SER A 347 -20.36 25.14 3.23
C SER A 347 -21.09 24.30 4.30
N THR A 348 -21.93 23.34 3.90
CA THR A 348 -22.64 22.41 4.81
C THR A 348 -21.70 21.55 5.66
N GLY A 349 -20.54 21.17 5.12
CA GLY A 349 -19.54 20.36 5.82
C GLY A 349 -18.82 21.13 6.93
N THR A 350 -18.43 22.39 6.65
CA THR A 350 -17.73 23.24 7.64
C THR A 350 -18.60 23.56 8.85
N ASP A 351 -19.89 23.82 8.62
CA ASP A 351 -20.87 24.07 9.68
C ASP A 351 -21.07 22.83 10.56
N CYS A 352 -21.05 21.64 9.96
CA CYS A 352 -21.16 20.36 10.67
C CYS A 352 -19.95 20.13 11.61
N ILE A 353 -18.73 20.41 11.14
CA ILE A 353 -17.51 20.29 11.95
C ILE A 353 -17.54 21.26 13.13
N GLN A 354 -17.90 22.53 12.90
CA GLN A 354 -17.99 23.54 13.96
C GLN A 354 -19.03 23.16 15.01
N LYS A 355 -20.21 22.69 14.58
CA LYS A 355 -21.25 22.22 15.49
C LYS A 355 -20.76 21.05 16.33
N TRP A 356 -20.17 20.04 15.70
CA TRP A 356 -19.59 18.90 16.43
C TRP A 356 -18.54 19.35 17.45
N PHE A 357 -17.60 20.21 17.04
CA PHE A 357 -16.54 20.72 17.92
C PHE A 357 -17.12 21.47 19.14
N SER A 358 -18.20 22.23 18.95
CA SER A 358 -18.85 22.96 20.05
C SER A 358 -19.39 22.06 21.16
N LEU A 359 -19.80 20.82 20.82
CA LEU A 359 -20.39 19.84 21.73
C LEU A 359 -19.34 19.09 22.58
N LEU A 360 -18.06 19.21 22.25
CA LEU A 360 -16.98 18.56 22.99
C LEU A 360 -16.69 19.26 24.32
N SER A 361 -16.22 18.50 25.30
CA SER A 361 -15.72 19.05 26.57
C SER A 361 -14.45 19.87 26.35
N ASP A 362 -14.12 20.76 27.28
CA ASP A 362 -12.91 21.59 27.17
C ASP A 362 -11.63 20.72 27.15
N GLU A 363 -11.61 19.60 27.88
CA GLU A 363 -10.53 18.62 27.86
C GLU A 363 -10.37 17.98 26.46
N GLN A 364 -11.49 17.59 25.83
CA GLN A 364 -11.49 17.00 24.48
C GLN A 364 -11.03 18.01 23.43
N LYS A 365 -11.46 19.27 23.55
CA LYS A 365 -11.04 20.37 22.67
C LYS A 365 -9.54 20.64 22.77
N LEU A 366 -8.98 20.62 23.99
CA LEU A 366 -7.53 20.79 24.21
C LEU A 366 -6.72 19.63 23.63
N LEU A 367 -7.18 18.39 23.80
CA LEU A 367 -6.54 17.21 23.20
C LEU A 367 -6.53 17.32 21.67
N LEU A 368 -7.66 17.71 21.06
CA LEU A 368 -7.80 17.95 19.62
C LEU A 368 -6.84 18.99 19.09
N ALA A 369 -6.78 20.14 19.75
CA ALA A 369 -5.88 21.21 19.37
C ALA A 369 -4.43 20.75 19.36
N SER A 370 -4.03 19.93 20.35
CA SER A 370 -2.67 19.36 20.40
C SER A 370 -2.40 18.38 19.25
N LEU A 371 -3.33 17.46 18.98
CA LEU A 371 -3.18 16.43 17.93
C LEU A 371 -3.11 17.05 16.52
N LEU A 372 -3.96 18.02 16.23
CA LEU A 372 -4.03 18.66 14.91
C LEU A 372 -2.96 19.75 14.70
N SER A 373 -2.28 20.17 15.77
CA SER A 373 -1.11 21.08 15.68
C SER A 373 0.21 20.35 15.46
N ALA A 374 0.27 19.03 15.68
CA ALA A 374 1.47 18.21 15.53
C ALA A 374 1.77 17.83 14.06
N ASP A 375 0.81 17.96 13.15
CA ASP A 375 0.96 17.67 11.72
C ASP A 375 1.69 18.80 10.92
N VAL A 376 2.34 19.76 11.60
CA VAL A 376 3.02 20.93 10.98
C VAL A 376 4.53 20.97 11.28
N SER A 377 5.15 19.90 11.78
CA SER A 377 6.61 19.85 12.00
C SER A 377 7.35 18.94 11.03
#